data_AF-A0A496PTG2-F1
#
_entry.id   AF-A0A496PTG2-F1
#
_cell.length_a   1.000
_cell.length_b   1.000
_cell.length_c   1.000
_cell.angle_alpha   90.00
_cell.angle_beta   90.00
_cell.angle_gamma   90.00
#
_symmetry.space_group_name_H-M   'P 1'
#
loop_
_entity.id
_entity.type
_entity.pdbx_description
1 polymer ?
#
loop_
_entity_poly.entity_id
_entity_poly.type
_entity_poly.pdbx_seq_one_letter_code
_entity_poly.pdbx_strand_id
1 'polypeptide(L)'
;MNVKGIALAVSSTALRENNLPDTPLLRAALNNYNPKRSGDVLVLFQSHYFVNDFHGEIMAANHGGAWNYDTFVPIIFAGCGLNPVEVYRRVETVDIARTLAAWMGIKPPSGCVGKVLVEVF
;
A
#
# COMPACT_ATOMS: atom_id res chain seq x y z
N MET A 1 -26.30 -0.10 10.47
CA MET A 1 -26.91 0.00 9.12
C MET A 1 -25.78 -0.13 8.13
N ASN A 2 -25.82 -1.08 7.19
CA ASN A 2 -24.74 -1.29 6.22
C ASN A 2 -25.08 -0.54 4.92
N VAL A 3 -24.15 0.31 4.46
CA VAL A 3 -24.26 1.00 3.17
C VAL A 3 -23.70 0.09 2.08
N LYS A 4 -24.46 -0.11 0.99
CA LYS A 4 -24.04 -0.98 -0.12
C LYS A 4 -22.70 -0.51 -0.68
N GLY A 5 -21.77 -1.45 -0.88
CA GLY A 5 -20.48 -1.18 -1.48
C GLY A 5 -19.44 -0.59 -0.53
N ILE A 6 -19.79 -0.28 0.72
CA ILE A 6 -18.84 0.21 1.73
C ILE A 6 -18.36 -0.96 2.58
N ALA A 7 -17.04 -1.22 2.58
CA ALA A 7 -16.45 -2.24 3.44
C ALA A 7 -16.19 -1.69 4.84
N LEU A 8 -15.65 -0.47 4.93
CA LEU A 8 -15.40 0.23 6.18
C LEU A 8 -15.37 1.74 5.98
N ALA A 9 -15.76 2.46 7.03
CA ALA A 9 -15.55 3.88 7.18
C ALA A 9 -14.83 4.11 8.51
N VAL A 10 -13.68 4.77 8.48
CA VAL A 10 -12.80 4.95 9.64
C VAL A 10 -12.56 6.43 9.87
N SER A 11 -12.77 6.90 11.10
CA SER A 11 -12.50 8.28 11.46
C SER A 11 -11.00 8.57 11.59
N SER A 12 -10.59 9.80 11.28
CA SER A 12 -9.23 10.28 11.49
C SER A 12 -8.80 10.21 12.95
N THR A 13 -9.74 10.37 13.90
CA THR A 13 -9.51 10.17 15.34
C THR A 13 -9.09 8.73 15.64
N ALA A 14 -9.83 7.74 15.15
CA ALA A 14 -9.49 6.33 15.38
C ALA A 14 -8.12 5.94 14.78
N LEU A 15 -7.80 6.49 13.60
CA LEU A 15 -6.48 6.32 12.97
C LEU A 15 -5.36 7.01 13.78
N ARG A 16 -5.61 8.21 14.30
CA ARG A 16 -4.65 8.99 15.09
C ARG A 16 -4.34 8.35 16.44
N GLU A 17 -5.37 7.85 17.11
CA GLU A 17 -5.27 7.19 18.41
C GLU A 17 -4.83 5.72 18.29
N ASN A 18 -4.76 5.20 17.05
CA ASN A 18 -4.53 3.79 16.75
C ASN A 18 -5.49 2.86 17.53
N ASN A 19 -6.72 3.31 17.73
CA ASN A 19 -7.76 2.59 18.46
C ASN A 19 -8.59 1.74 17.49
N LEU A 20 -7.92 0.82 16.81
CA LEU A 20 -8.48 0.01 15.73
C LEU A 20 -8.09 -1.46 15.91
N PRO A 21 -8.99 -2.41 15.57
CA PRO A 21 -8.62 -3.82 15.50
C PRO A 21 -7.45 -4.05 14.53
N ASP A 22 -6.52 -4.92 14.91
CA ASP A 22 -5.37 -5.24 14.06
C ASP A 22 -5.77 -6.20 12.92
N THR A 23 -6.20 -5.63 11.80
CA THR A 23 -6.61 -6.36 10.60
C THR A 23 -5.85 -5.85 9.37
N PRO A 24 -5.67 -6.66 8.31
CA PRO A 24 -4.96 -6.22 7.11
C PRO A 24 -5.49 -4.91 6.50
N LEU A 25 -6.82 -4.74 6.43
CA LEU A 25 -7.44 -3.53 5.89
C LEU A 25 -7.19 -2.30 6.78
N LEU A 26 -7.25 -2.46 8.10
CA LEU A 26 -7.01 -1.36 9.03
C LEU A 26 -5.52 -0.99 9.12
N ARG A 27 -4.60 -1.96 8.98
CA ARG A 27 -3.17 -1.65 8.79
C ARG A 27 -2.92 -0.87 7.51
N ALA A 28 -3.55 -1.24 6.40
CA ALA A 28 -3.45 -0.49 5.15
C ALA A 28 -3.99 0.94 5.30
N ALA A 29 -5.12 1.11 6.00
CA ALA A 29 -5.68 2.42 6.32
C ALA A 29 -4.71 3.28 7.17
N LEU A 30 -4.10 2.69 8.20
CA LEU A 30 -3.11 3.37 9.05
C LEU A 30 -1.87 3.78 8.25
N ASN A 31 -1.32 2.88 7.43
CA ASN A 31 -0.15 3.17 6.60
C ASN A 31 -0.42 4.23 5.52
N ASN A 32 -1.69 4.44 5.14
CA ASN A 32 -2.12 5.46 4.17
C ASN A 32 -2.54 6.80 4.82
N TYR A 33 -2.50 6.91 6.15
CA TYR A 33 -2.95 8.08 6.88
C TYR A 33 -1.81 9.08 7.16
N ASN A 34 -2.05 10.35 6.88
CA ASN A 34 -1.19 11.46 7.24
C ASN A 34 -1.99 12.49 8.06
N PRO A 35 -1.67 12.73 9.34
CA PRO A 35 -2.44 13.63 10.21
C PRO A 35 -2.58 15.08 9.71
N LYS A 36 -1.70 15.53 8.81
CA LYS A 36 -1.71 16.89 8.27
C LYS A 36 -2.40 17.00 6.90
N ARG A 37 -2.69 15.88 6.24
CA ARG A 37 -3.14 15.85 4.83
C ARG A 37 -4.35 14.97 4.56
N SER A 38 -4.59 13.96 5.39
CA SER A 38 -5.75 13.09 5.26
C SER A 38 -7.01 13.78 5.76
N GLY A 39 -8.15 13.46 5.14
CA GLY A 39 -9.46 13.94 5.57
C GLY A 39 -9.94 13.29 6.87
N ASP A 40 -11.13 13.72 7.32
CA ASP A 40 -11.71 13.29 8.60
C ASP A 40 -12.25 11.86 8.60
N VAL A 41 -12.60 11.33 7.42
CA VAL A 41 -13.11 9.96 7.25
C VAL A 41 -12.43 9.31 6.06
N LEU A 42 -11.83 8.14 6.27
CA LEU A 42 -11.41 7.24 5.21
C LEU A 42 -12.53 6.25 4.91
N VAL A 43 -12.95 6.18 3.66
CA VAL A 43 -13.93 5.20 3.18
C VAL A 43 -13.22 4.18 2.31
N LEU A 44 -13.26 2.90 2.68
CA LEU A 44 -12.84 1.81 1.79
C LEU A 44 -14.06 1.07 1.26
N PHE A 45 -14.08 0.89 -0.06
CA PHE A 45 -15.12 0.15 -0.75
C PHE A 45 -14.90 -1.37 -0.62
N GLN A 46 -15.99 -2.12 -0.72
CA GLN A 46 -15.95 -3.58 -0.84
C GLN A 46 -15.16 -3.99 -2.08
N SER A 47 -14.66 -5.23 -2.08
CA SER A 47 -14.00 -5.82 -3.26
C SER A 47 -14.89 -5.66 -4.48
N HIS A 48 -14.31 -5.20 -5.59
CA HIS A 48 -14.98 -4.90 -6.86
C HIS A 48 -16.00 -3.76 -6.85
N TYR A 49 -16.03 -2.93 -5.80
CA TYR A 49 -16.74 -1.64 -5.79
C TYR A 49 -15.75 -0.48 -5.93
N PHE A 50 -16.09 0.51 -6.75
CA PHE A 50 -15.33 1.74 -6.93
C PHE A 50 -16.25 2.87 -7.39
N VAL A 51 -15.82 4.12 -7.18
CA VAL A 51 -16.47 5.30 -7.76
C VAL A 51 -16.11 5.35 -9.24
N ASN A 52 -17.12 5.33 -10.10
CA ASN A 52 -16.94 5.33 -11.55
C ASN A 52 -17.56 6.53 -12.25
N ASP A 53 -18.35 7.36 -11.56
CA ASP A 53 -18.89 8.61 -12.09
C ASP A 53 -18.05 9.79 -11.58
N PHE A 54 -17.34 10.43 -12.50
CA PHE A 54 -16.55 11.63 -12.25
C PHE A 54 -17.16 12.81 -12.99
N HIS A 55 -18.29 13.30 -12.48
CA HIS A 55 -19.02 14.44 -13.05
C HIS A 55 -19.60 14.18 -14.45
N GLY A 56 -20.19 12.99 -14.65
CA GLY A 56 -20.79 12.55 -15.91
C GLY A 56 -19.82 11.76 -16.80
N GLU A 57 -18.53 11.72 -16.45
CA GLU A 57 -17.56 10.84 -17.09
C GLU A 57 -17.58 9.47 -16.41
N ILE A 58 -18.23 8.49 -17.05
CA ILE A 58 -18.30 7.12 -16.56
C ILE A 58 -17.01 6.38 -16.94
N MET A 59 -16.22 6.03 -15.93
CA MET A 59 -14.98 5.27 -16.08
C MET A 59 -15.27 3.77 -16.08
N ALA A 60 -14.67 3.04 -17.02
CA ALA A 60 -14.83 1.59 -17.11
C ALA A 60 -14.11 0.85 -15.97
N ALA A 61 -13.01 1.40 -15.47
CA ALA A 61 -12.20 0.85 -14.40
C ALA A 61 -11.43 1.95 -13.67
N ASN A 62 -11.07 1.69 -12.41
CA ASN A 62 -10.17 2.51 -11.61
C ASN A 62 -9.41 1.62 -10.62
N HIS A 63 -8.34 2.14 -10.04
CA HIS A 63 -7.58 1.51 -8.95
C HIS A 63 -7.67 2.35 -7.67
N GLY A 64 -7.07 1.87 -6.59
CA GLY A 64 -6.94 2.61 -5.32
C GLY A 64 -7.66 1.96 -4.15
N GLY A 65 -8.28 0.79 -4.36
CA GLY A 65 -8.74 -0.08 -3.29
C GLY A 65 -7.58 -0.74 -2.55
N ALA A 66 -7.89 -1.27 -1.36
CA ALA A 66 -6.92 -1.98 -0.51
C ALA A 66 -6.83 -3.48 -0.82
N TRP A 67 -7.32 -3.91 -1.98
CA TRP A 67 -7.48 -5.32 -2.34
C TRP A 67 -6.30 -5.81 -3.19
N ASN A 68 -6.08 -7.12 -3.25
CA ASN A 68 -4.91 -7.70 -3.93
C ASN A 68 -4.83 -7.35 -5.41
N TYR A 69 -5.96 -7.18 -6.12
CA TYR A 69 -5.95 -6.81 -7.53
C TYR A 69 -5.41 -5.40 -7.80
N ASP A 70 -5.41 -4.51 -6.79
CA ASP A 70 -4.81 -3.16 -6.89
C ASP A 70 -3.42 -3.10 -6.25
N THR A 71 -3.13 -3.98 -5.28
CA THR A 71 -1.93 -3.88 -4.43
C THR A 71 -0.84 -4.92 -4.75
N PHE A 72 -1.17 -5.97 -5.49
CA PHE A 72 -0.21 -6.97 -5.94
C PHE A 72 0.51 -6.47 -7.20
N VAL A 73 1.71 -5.93 -7.02
CA VAL A 73 2.53 -5.35 -8.09
C VAL A 73 3.88 -6.08 -8.20
N PRO A 74 4.46 -6.20 -9.40
CA PRO A 74 5.77 -6.81 -9.57
C PRO A 74 6.89 -5.89 -9.03
N ILE A 75 7.91 -6.51 -8.43
CA ILE A 75 9.18 -5.87 -8.12
C ILE A 75 10.27 -6.63 -8.87
N ILE A 76 11.00 -5.95 -9.75
CA ILE A 76 12.03 -6.54 -10.60
C ILE A 76 13.32 -5.75 -10.44
N PHE A 77 14.40 -6.44 -10.08
CA PHE A 77 15.77 -5.91 -10.11
C PHE A 77 16.51 -6.55 -11.28
N ALA A 78 17.17 -5.73 -12.09
CA ALA A 78 17.94 -6.17 -13.24
C ALA A 78 19.23 -5.34 -13.36
N GLY A 79 20.36 -6.01 -13.62
CA GLY A 79 21.67 -5.36 -13.66
C GLY A 79 22.82 -6.34 -13.73
N CYS A 80 24.02 -5.82 -13.99
CA CYS A 80 25.25 -6.61 -14.02
C CYS A 80 25.58 -7.15 -12.61
N GLY A 81 25.95 -8.41 -12.52
CA GLY A 81 26.31 -9.07 -11.25
C GLY A 81 25.14 -9.61 -10.44
N LEU A 82 23.89 -9.46 -10.90
CA LEU A 82 22.73 -10.08 -10.25
C LEU A 82 22.53 -11.51 -10.73
N ASN A 83 22.27 -12.43 -9.80
CA ASN A 83 21.87 -13.78 -10.12
C ASN A 83 20.36 -13.85 -10.37
N PRO A 84 19.90 -14.60 -11.39
CA PRO A 84 18.48 -14.76 -11.65
C PRO A 84 17.84 -15.58 -10.52
N VAL A 85 16.78 -15.04 -9.93
CA VAL A 85 15.99 -15.71 -8.90
C VAL A 85 14.55 -15.23 -8.97
N GLU A 86 13.61 -16.16 -8.79
CA GLU A 86 12.20 -15.84 -8.60
C GLU A 86 11.83 -15.99 -7.13
N VAL A 87 11.18 -14.97 -6.58
CA VAL A 87 10.82 -14.92 -5.17
C VAL A 87 9.30 -14.87 -5.06
N TYR A 88 8.72 -15.92 -4.46
CA TYR A 88 7.27 -16.07 -4.30
C TYR A 88 6.76 -15.70 -2.90
N ARG A 89 7.66 -15.47 -1.93
CA ARG A 89 7.28 -14.96 -0.61
C ARG A 89 6.76 -13.53 -0.71
N ARG A 90 5.95 -13.11 0.27
CA ARG A 90 5.48 -11.72 0.35
C ARG A 90 6.67 -10.76 0.52
N VAL A 91 6.65 -9.69 -0.28
CA VAL A 91 7.53 -8.50 -0.22
C VAL A 91 6.68 -7.24 -0.35
N GLU A 92 7.23 -6.09 -0.03
CA GLU A 92 6.51 -4.81 -0.10
C GLU A 92 7.31 -3.78 -0.92
N THR A 93 6.63 -2.87 -1.61
CA THR A 93 7.29 -1.85 -2.44
C THR A 93 8.20 -0.92 -1.62
N VAL A 94 7.93 -0.76 -0.33
CA VAL A 94 8.78 -0.01 0.62
C VAL A 94 10.14 -0.68 0.88
N ASP A 95 10.33 -1.93 0.48
CA ASP A 95 11.59 -2.66 0.59
C ASP A 95 12.62 -2.20 -0.46
N ILE A 96 12.16 -1.61 -1.58
CA ILE A 96 13.01 -1.23 -2.73
C ILE A 96 14.09 -0.22 -2.32
N ALA A 97 13.71 0.85 -1.61
CA ALA A 97 14.64 1.92 -1.27
C ALA A 97 15.80 1.44 -0.37
N ARG A 98 15.52 0.55 0.59
CA ARG A 98 16.57 -0.02 1.46
C ARG A 98 17.43 -1.03 0.74
N THR A 99 16.83 -1.82 -0.15
CA THR A 99 17.55 -2.79 -0.98
C THR A 99 18.57 -2.09 -1.88
N LEU A 100 18.15 -1.02 -2.57
CA LEU A 100 19.05 -0.21 -3.40
C LEU A 100 20.15 0.47 -2.58
N ALA A 101 19.82 1.05 -1.41
CA ALA A 101 20.82 1.68 -0.56
C ALA A 101 21.88 0.68 -0.08
N ALA A 102 21.46 -0.52 0.30
CA ALA A 102 22.35 -1.60 0.72
C ALA A 102 23.21 -2.10 -0.46
N TRP A 103 22.63 -2.28 -1.65
CA TRP A 103 23.36 -2.63 -2.88
C TRP A 103 24.45 -1.60 -3.24
N MET A 104 24.14 -0.31 -3.08
CA MET A 104 25.08 0.78 -3.38
C MET A 104 26.08 1.07 -2.25
N GLY A 105 25.95 0.43 -1.08
CA GLY A 105 26.79 0.72 0.08
C GLY A 105 26.58 2.12 0.67
N ILE A 106 25.38 2.69 0.54
CA ILE A 106 25.04 4.03 1.04
C ILE A 106 24.03 3.97 2.20
N LYS A 107 23.96 5.06 2.96
CA LYS A 107 22.97 5.20 4.04
C LYS A 107 21.54 5.23 3.45
N PRO A 108 20.59 4.46 4.00
CA PRO A 108 19.20 4.48 3.52
C PRO A 108 18.49 5.81 3.86
N PRO A 109 17.40 6.16 3.13
CA PRO A 109 16.58 7.33 3.45
C PRO A 109 16.05 7.29 4.89
N SER A 110 15.96 8.44 5.56
CA SER A 110 15.58 8.50 6.99
C SER A 110 14.16 7.99 7.30
N GLY A 111 13.25 8.03 6.33
CA GLY A 111 11.87 7.59 6.47
C GLY A 111 11.54 6.21 5.92
N CYS A 112 12.54 5.43 5.47
CA CYS A 112 12.25 4.09 4.94
C CYS A 112 11.91 3.11 6.07
N VAL A 113 10.85 2.30 5.89
CA VAL A 113 10.36 1.35 6.90
C VAL A 113 10.48 -0.12 6.47
N GLY A 114 10.75 -0.37 5.19
CA GLY A 114 10.86 -1.72 4.64
C GLY A 114 12.08 -2.50 5.13
N LYS A 115 12.29 -3.67 4.54
CA LYS A 115 13.44 -4.56 4.76
C LYS A 115 14.31 -4.61 3.51
N VAL A 116 15.55 -5.05 3.69
CA VAL A 116 16.44 -5.33 2.56
C VAL A 116 16.04 -6.68 1.96
N LEU A 117 15.86 -6.75 0.65
CA LEU A 117 15.67 -8.01 -0.09
C LEU A 117 17.04 -8.62 -0.33
N VAL A 118 17.37 -9.63 0.47
CA VAL A 118 18.71 -10.26 0.46
C VAL A 118 18.98 -11.06 -0.81
N GLU A 119 17.95 -11.38 -1.57
CA GLU A 119 18.03 -12.07 -2.85
C GLU A 119 18.62 -11.21 -3.97
N VAL A 120 18.80 -9.90 -3.73
CA VAL A 120 19.46 -8.98 -4.68
C VAL A 120 20.98 -9.02 -4.57
N PHE A 121 21.57 -9.72 -3.58
CA PHE A 121 23.03 -9.85 -3.41
C PHE A 121 23.59 -11.19 -3.91
#